data_AF-A7SRP8-F1
#
_entry.id   AF-A7SRP8-F1
#
_cell.length_a   1.000
_cell.length_b   1.000
_cell.length_c   1.000
_cell.angle_alpha   90.00
_cell.angle_beta   90.00
_cell.angle_gamma   90.00
#
_symmetry.space_group_name_H-M   'P 1'
#
loop_
_entity.id
_entity.type
_entity.pdbx_description
1 polymer ?
#
loop_
_entity_poly.entity_id
_entity_poly.type
_entity_poly.pdbx_seq_one_letter_code
_entity_poly.pdbx_strand_id
1 'polypeptide(L)'
;MGIQAYKISFKLIVVVVVVLTVLYFSLIRKPLQKTNQPTSQPNRGVSLLTLNIWFGEYQTRERMVAIGRAVDSIKPGIIAFQEVTFRNLALLKTQDWFKRYTLLLDENSTKLDPYFVVLLTKFKVLNWRNIPFATSRMGRSLLLAQLQINTIDENVQVSIPFTIATSHLESMDYSSKEREKQLAFSLKMLAGFADVCLMGDLNLEPKVDGDILLPLPWFDAWLAILNHTESNGYTWNVGANPYAKISEPDVAENRFDRIICKLSNFAVKSVDILESDNSGAYFSDHFALHAELGVGILSDSRQYNRNASNKLEFRRKIT
;
A
#
# COMPACT_ATOMS: atom_id res chain seq x y z
N MET A 1 -64.05 33.36 -0.76
CA MET A 1 -62.93 32.97 -1.65
C MET A 1 -62.27 31.73 -1.05
N GLY A 2 -62.57 30.55 -1.59
CA GLY A 2 -62.05 29.28 -1.07
C GLY A 2 -60.70 28.95 -1.71
N ILE A 3 -59.68 28.71 -0.89
CA ILE A 3 -58.37 28.23 -1.34
C ILE A 3 -58.46 26.73 -1.57
N GLN A 4 -58.30 26.30 -2.83
CA GLN A 4 -58.30 24.89 -3.21
C GLN A 4 -56.91 24.29 -2.89
N ALA A 5 -56.83 23.48 -1.83
CA ALA A 5 -55.62 22.76 -1.49
C ALA A 5 -55.40 21.59 -2.47
N TYR A 6 -54.35 21.68 -3.29
CA TYR A 6 -53.94 20.58 -4.16
C TYR A 6 -53.36 19.43 -3.33
N LYS A 7 -54.08 18.30 -3.26
CA LYS A 7 -53.55 17.04 -2.72
C LYS A 7 -52.57 16.45 -3.75
N ILE A 8 -51.29 16.72 -3.57
CA ILE A 8 -50.22 16.02 -4.31
C ILE A 8 -50.19 14.58 -3.80
N SER A 9 -50.34 13.60 -4.69
CA SER A 9 -50.35 12.19 -4.28
C SER A 9 -48.96 11.76 -3.82
N PHE A 10 -48.88 10.98 -2.73
CA PHE A 10 -47.63 10.43 -2.20
C PHE A 10 -46.82 9.67 -3.27
N LYS A 11 -47.51 8.96 -4.18
CA LYS A 11 -46.88 8.29 -5.32
C LYS A 11 -46.16 9.26 -6.25
N LEU A 12 -46.71 10.45 -6.50
CA LEU A 12 -46.08 11.46 -7.34
C LEU A 12 -44.81 12.02 -6.67
N ILE A 13 -44.83 12.22 -5.36
CA ILE A 13 -43.66 12.67 -4.59
C ILE A 13 -42.54 11.62 -4.66
N VAL A 14 -42.86 10.34 -4.45
CA VAL A 14 -41.87 9.24 -4.53
C VAL A 14 -41.26 9.15 -5.92
N VAL A 15 -42.07 9.25 -6.98
CA VAL A 15 -41.57 9.23 -8.37
C VAL A 15 -40.64 10.41 -8.63
N VAL A 16 -41.00 11.62 -8.20
CA VAL A 16 -40.15 12.81 -8.37
C VAL A 16 -38.83 12.65 -7.60
N VAL A 17 -38.85 12.15 -6.37
CA VAL A 17 -37.63 11.93 -5.57
C VAL A 17 -36.73 10.87 -6.21
N VAL A 18 -37.28 9.76 -6.72
CA VAL A 18 -36.51 8.72 -7.41
C VAL A 18 -35.91 9.24 -8.71
N VAL A 19 -36.68 10.00 -9.51
CA VAL A 19 -36.18 10.61 -10.74
C VAL A 19 -35.07 11.62 -10.44
N LEU A 20 -35.24 12.48 -9.44
CA LEU A 20 -34.21 13.45 -9.04
C LEU A 20 -32.96 12.77 -8.49
N THR A 21 -33.08 11.69 -7.73
CA THR A 21 -31.92 10.91 -7.26
C THR A 21 -31.20 10.20 -8.39
N VAL A 22 -31.91 9.57 -9.33
CA VAL A 22 -31.30 8.95 -10.52
C VAL A 22 -30.59 10.00 -11.38
N LEU A 23 -31.19 11.18 -11.59
CA LEU A 23 -30.57 12.28 -12.32
C LEU A 23 -29.35 12.84 -11.58
N TYR A 24 -29.42 12.98 -10.26
CA TYR A 24 -28.29 13.38 -9.41
C TYR A 24 -27.12 12.39 -9.52
N PHE A 25 -27.39 11.07 -9.42
CA PHE A 25 -26.36 10.04 -9.62
C PHE A 25 -25.84 9.98 -11.06
N SER A 26 -26.67 10.30 -12.06
CA SER A 26 -26.24 10.39 -13.47
C SER A 26 -25.36 11.61 -13.74
N LEU A 27 -25.61 12.74 -13.06
CA LEU A 27 -24.84 13.97 -13.21
C LEU A 27 -23.49 13.94 -12.44
N ILE A 28 -23.40 13.14 -11.37
CA ILE A 28 -22.17 12.97 -10.58
C ILE A 28 -21.29 11.84 -11.12
N ARG A 29 -21.84 10.95 -11.95
CA ARG A 29 -21.04 10.03 -12.78
C ARG A 29 -20.22 10.85 -13.78
N LYS A 30 -19.03 11.27 -13.36
CA LYS A 30 -17.99 11.71 -14.29
C LYS A 30 -17.80 10.59 -15.33
N PRO A 31 -17.76 10.92 -16.63
CA PRO A 31 -17.40 9.92 -17.62
C PRO A 31 -16.05 9.32 -17.23
N LEU A 32 -15.96 7.99 -17.22
CA LEU A 32 -14.69 7.28 -17.10
C LEU A 32 -13.75 7.87 -18.14
N GLN A 33 -12.75 8.63 -17.69
CA GLN A 33 -11.66 9.02 -18.55
C GLN A 33 -10.99 7.72 -18.99
N LYS A 34 -11.10 7.41 -20.29
CA LYS A 34 -10.28 6.39 -20.92
C LYS A 34 -8.84 6.87 -20.81
N THR A 35 -8.11 6.37 -19.82
CA THR A 35 -6.66 6.43 -19.82
C THR A 35 -6.19 5.57 -20.99
N ASN A 36 -5.51 6.18 -21.96
CA ASN A 36 -4.78 5.45 -22.99
C ASN A 36 -3.70 4.63 -22.29
N GLN A 37 -3.99 3.36 -22.00
CA GLN A 37 -3.01 2.45 -21.44
C GLN A 37 -2.22 1.81 -22.59
N PRO A 38 -0.88 1.79 -22.52
CA PRO A 38 -0.08 1.01 -23.45
C PRO A 38 -0.47 -0.47 -23.30
N THR A 39 -0.64 -1.17 -24.42
CA THR A 39 -0.76 -2.63 -24.46
C THR A 39 0.51 -3.24 -23.87
N SER A 40 0.43 -3.71 -22.62
CA SER A 40 1.55 -4.34 -21.91
C SER A 40 1.77 -5.75 -22.42
N GLN A 41 3.04 -6.12 -22.69
CA GLN A 41 3.41 -7.52 -22.81
C GLN A 41 2.99 -8.30 -21.55
N PRO A 42 2.72 -9.61 -21.66
CA PRO A 42 2.31 -10.39 -20.50
C PRO A 42 3.44 -10.43 -19.47
N ASN A 43 3.13 -10.07 -18.24
CA ASN A 43 4.10 -10.08 -17.15
C ASN A 43 4.25 -11.50 -16.61
N ARG A 44 5.47 -11.98 -16.36
CA ARG A 44 5.69 -13.30 -15.73
C ARG A 44 5.43 -13.32 -14.21
N GLY A 45 4.96 -12.20 -13.66
CA GLY A 45 4.80 -12.00 -12.22
C GLY A 45 4.38 -10.57 -11.86
N VAL A 46 4.48 -10.25 -10.57
CA VAL A 46 4.18 -8.94 -9.98
C VAL A 46 5.38 -8.47 -9.19
N SER A 47 6.00 -7.39 -9.66
CA SER A 47 7.09 -6.71 -8.96
C SER A 47 6.51 -5.61 -8.07
N LEU A 48 6.79 -5.67 -6.77
CA LEU A 48 6.29 -4.77 -5.72
C LEU A 48 7.45 -3.97 -5.14
N LEU A 49 7.30 -2.65 -5.00
CA LEU A 49 8.24 -1.80 -4.27
C LEU A 49 7.49 -0.99 -3.22
N THR A 50 7.96 -0.97 -1.98
CA THR A 50 7.45 -0.08 -0.94
C THR A 50 8.57 0.69 -0.26
N LEU A 51 8.32 1.97 0.05
CA LEU A 51 9.29 2.83 0.72
C LEU A 51 8.57 4.00 1.42
N ASN A 52 8.83 4.21 2.72
CA ASN A 52 8.63 5.50 3.34
C ASN A 52 9.69 6.48 2.80
N ILE A 53 9.28 7.51 2.06
CA ILE A 53 10.21 8.39 1.32
C ILE A 53 10.73 9.58 2.14
N TRP A 54 10.37 9.62 3.43
CA TRP A 54 10.67 10.67 4.40
C TRP A 54 10.13 12.04 4.00
N PHE A 55 9.20 12.58 4.78
CA PHE A 55 8.69 13.93 4.53
C PHE A 55 9.74 15.02 4.80
N GLY A 56 10.84 14.69 5.47
CA GLY A 56 11.85 15.63 5.95
C GLY A 56 12.55 16.39 4.81
N GLU A 57 12.85 17.66 5.03
CA GLU A 57 13.31 18.57 3.98
C GLU A 57 14.79 18.37 3.56
N TYR A 58 15.57 17.68 4.39
CA TYR A 58 17.02 17.56 4.25
C TYR A 58 17.45 16.79 2.97
N GLN A 59 18.00 17.47 1.97
CA GLN A 59 18.40 16.86 0.68
C GLN A 59 17.24 16.19 -0.08
N THR A 60 16.02 16.71 0.06
CA THR A 60 14.82 16.14 -0.59
C THR A 60 15.00 15.94 -2.10
N ARG A 61 15.68 16.87 -2.80
CA ARG A 61 15.86 16.76 -4.26
C ARG A 61 16.74 15.57 -4.62
N GLU A 62 17.86 15.43 -3.94
CA GLU A 62 18.84 14.35 -4.12
C GLU A 62 18.18 13.01 -3.83
N ARG A 63 17.45 12.91 -2.71
CA ARG A 63 16.67 11.72 -2.34
C ARG A 63 15.65 11.33 -3.40
N MET A 64 14.84 12.27 -3.89
CA MET A 64 13.83 11.98 -4.92
C MET A 64 14.46 11.56 -6.26
N VAL A 65 15.65 12.08 -6.60
CA VAL A 65 16.41 11.65 -7.79
C VAL A 65 16.96 10.22 -7.60
N ALA A 66 17.50 9.90 -6.43
CA ALA A 66 17.98 8.55 -6.11
C ALA A 66 16.85 7.51 -6.17
N ILE A 67 15.70 7.82 -5.55
CA ILE A 67 14.48 6.99 -5.64
C ILE A 67 14.09 6.78 -7.11
N GLY A 68 14.10 7.85 -7.91
CA GLY A 68 13.74 7.74 -9.33
C GLY A 68 14.68 6.86 -10.15
N ARG A 69 15.99 6.90 -9.89
CA ARG A 69 16.97 6.01 -10.53
C ARG A 69 16.73 4.55 -10.16
N ALA A 70 16.45 4.26 -8.90
CA ALA A 70 16.11 2.91 -8.46
C ALA A 70 14.82 2.41 -9.15
N VAL A 71 13.77 3.23 -9.19
CA VAL A 71 12.53 2.90 -9.90
C VAL A 71 12.74 2.72 -11.40
N ASP A 72 13.63 3.49 -12.02
CA ASP A 72 13.96 3.36 -13.44
C ASP A 72 14.78 2.11 -13.77
N SER A 73 15.65 1.70 -12.85
CA SER A 73 16.41 0.45 -12.94
C SER A 73 15.53 -0.78 -12.75
N ILE A 74 14.83 -0.84 -11.62
CA ILE A 74 14.02 -2.00 -11.19
C ILE A 74 12.76 -2.14 -12.06
N LYS A 75 12.15 -1.01 -12.43
CA LYS A 75 10.88 -0.96 -13.16
C LYS A 75 9.79 -1.81 -12.47
N PRO A 76 9.49 -1.58 -11.17
CA PRO A 76 8.45 -2.33 -10.47
C PRO A 76 7.09 -2.22 -11.17
N GLY A 77 6.23 -3.21 -10.95
CA GLY A 77 4.86 -3.20 -11.47
C GLY A 77 3.93 -2.34 -10.61
N ILE A 78 4.19 -2.32 -9.30
CA ILE A 78 3.44 -1.60 -8.29
C ILE A 78 4.43 -0.95 -7.31
N ILE A 79 4.20 0.32 -6.97
CA ILE A 79 4.98 1.09 -6.02
C ILE A 79 4.03 1.64 -4.96
N ALA A 80 4.42 1.54 -3.69
CA ALA A 80 3.77 2.22 -2.57
C ALA A 80 4.76 3.17 -1.92
N PHE A 81 4.40 4.45 -1.81
CA PHE A 81 5.18 5.40 -1.03
C PHE A 81 4.38 5.91 0.16
N GLN A 82 5.07 6.04 1.30
CA GLN A 82 4.58 6.65 2.53
C GLN A 82 5.33 7.96 2.79
N GLU A 83 4.77 8.86 3.62
CA GLU A 83 5.30 10.21 3.88
C GLU A 83 5.51 11.08 2.62
N VAL A 84 4.62 10.90 1.65
CA VAL A 84 4.60 11.73 0.45
C VAL A 84 4.05 13.10 0.82
N THR A 85 4.75 14.16 0.44
CA THR A 85 4.29 15.54 0.52
C THR A 85 4.00 16.04 -0.90
N PHE A 86 3.21 17.12 -1.05
CA PHE A 86 3.03 17.72 -2.38
C PHE A 86 4.35 18.17 -3.01
N ARG A 87 5.33 18.59 -2.18
CA ARG A 87 6.65 19.02 -2.63
C ARG A 87 7.48 17.85 -3.19
N ASN A 88 7.62 16.77 -2.43
CA ASN A 88 8.41 15.63 -2.89
C ASN A 88 7.71 14.91 -4.07
N LEU A 89 6.38 14.85 -4.08
CA LEU A 89 5.61 14.35 -5.22
C LEU A 89 5.82 15.18 -6.49
N ALA A 90 5.92 16.50 -6.38
CA ALA A 90 6.22 17.36 -7.54
C ALA A 90 7.59 17.03 -8.14
N LEU A 91 8.61 16.77 -7.31
CA LEU A 91 9.94 16.35 -7.75
C LEU A 91 9.96 14.96 -8.38
N LEU A 92 9.16 14.02 -7.87
CA LEU A 92 8.99 12.70 -8.48
C LEU A 92 8.33 12.83 -9.88
N LYS A 93 7.31 13.68 -10.01
CA LYS A 93 6.59 13.94 -11.26
C LYS A 93 7.44 14.56 -12.38
N THR A 94 8.54 15.25 -12.06
CA THR A 94 9.43 15.82 -13.09
C THR A 94 10.31 14.77 -13.77
N GLN A 95 10.42 13.57 -13.22
CA GLN A 95 11.31 12.52 -13.72
C GLN A 95 10.59 11.61 -14.73
N ASP A 96 11.27 11.19 -15.78
CA ASP A 96 10.65 10.46 -16.89
C ASP A 96 10.04 9.11 -16.49
N TRP A 97 10.60 8.46 -15.46
CA TRP A 97 10.08 7.20 -14.97
C TRP A 97 8.61 7.29 -14.53
N PHE A 98 8.19 8.45 -14.01
CA PHE A 98 6.88 8.66 -13.41
C PHE A 98 5.76 8.50 -14.45
N LYS A 99 6.02 8.91 -15.70
CA LYS A 99 5.06 8.87 -16.82
C LYS A 99 4.60 7.44 -17.15
N ARG A 100 5.33 6.42 -16.71
CA ARG A 100 4.97 5.01 -16.94
C ARG A 100 3.91 4.47 -15.98
N TYR A 101 3.59 5.22 -14.94
CA TYR A 101 2.71 4.75 -13.88
C TYR A 101 1.43 5.57 -13.78
N THR A 102 0.34 4.87 -13.49
CA THR A 102 -0.89 5.49 -13.01
C THR A 102 -0.73 5.79 -11.53
N LEU A 103 -0.82 7.06 -11.16
CA LEU A 103 -0.78 7.52 -9.78
C LEU A 103 -2.18 7.45 -9.16
N LEU A 104 -2.28 6.81 -7.99
CA LEU A 104 -3.48 6.76 -7.17
C LEU A 104 -3.21 7.52 -5.88
N LEU A 105 -3.96 8.61 -5.70
CA LEU A 105 -3.97 9.41 -4.49
C LEU A 105 -5.35 10.06 -4.32
N ASP A 106 -5.79 10.26 -3.09
CA ASP A 106 -7.03 10.99 -2.82
C ASP A 106 -6.74 12.46 -2.50
N GLU A 107 -6.67 13.28 -3.55
CA GLU A 107 -6.38 14.72 -3.48
C GLU A 107 -7.29 15.51 -2.54
N ASN A 108 -8.54 15.05 -2.33
CA ASN A 108 -9.47 15.77 -1.46
C ASN A 108 -9.16 15.50 0.01
N SER A 109 -8.83 14.26 0.34
CA SER A 109 -8.38 13.91 1.70
C SER A 109 -7.02 14.52 2.03
N THR A 110 -6.10 14.56 1.07
CA THR A 110 -4.69 14.89 1.35
C THR A 110 -4.36 16.38 1.35
N LYS A 111 -5.26 17.27 0.92
CA LYS A 111 -5.01 18.72 0.90
C LYS A 111 -4.78 19.34 2.27
N LEU A 112 -5.32 18.71 3.31
CA LEU A 112 -5.20 19.18 4.70
C LEU A 112 -4.12 18.44 5.47
N ASP A 113 -3.61 17.32 4.94
CA ASP A 113 -2.62 16.50 5.61
C ASP A 113 -1.20 16.96 5.24
N PRO A 114 -0.27 17.03 6.22
CA PRO A 114 1.12 17.42 5.94
C PRO A 114 1.86 16.40 5.06
N TYR A 115 1.42 15.14 5.08
CA TYR A 115 1.94 14.05 4.26
C TYR A 115 0.86 12.98 4.06
N PHE A 116 1.05 12.09 3.09
CA PHE A 116 0.10 11.05 2.71
C PHE A 116 0.77 9.82 2.10
N VAL A 117 -0.02 8.79 1.80
CA VAL A 117 0.43 7.61 1.06
C VAL A 117 -0.01 7.69 -0.40
N VAL A 118 0.74 7.09 -1.32
CA VAL A 118 0.35 6.94 -2.73
C VAL A 118 0.63 5.54 -3.24
N LEU A 119 -0.13 5.12 -4.25
CA LEU A 119 0.19 3.96 -5.07
C LEU A 119 0.51 4.41 -6.49
N LEU A 120 1.53 3.81 -7.09
CA LEU A 120 1.81 3.94 -8.52
C LEU A 120 1.80 2.56 -9.16
N THR A 121 1.16 2.39 -10.31
CA THR A 121 1.09 1.09 -10.97
C THR A 121 1.13 1.17 -12.49
N LYS A 122 1.74 0.16 -13.12
CA LYS A 122 1.68 -0.06 -14.57
C LYS A 122 0.45 -0.86 -14.99
N PHE A 123 -0.21 -1.52 -14.04
CA PHE A 123 -1.34 -2.39 -14.31
C PHE A 123 -2.61 -1.59 -14.54
N LYS A 124 -3.58 -2.22 -15.19
CA LYS A 124 -4.91 -1.64 -15.36
C LYS A 124 -5.61 -1.59 -14.01
N VAL A 125 -6.00 -0.38 -13.59
CA VAL A 125 -6.74 -0.14 -12.35
C VAL A 125 -8.22 -0.36 -12.63
N LEU A 126 -8.83 -1.31 -11.93
CA LEU A 126 -10.26 -1.61 -12.02
C LEU A 126 -11.08 -0.76 -11.06
N ASN A 127 -10.56 -0.61 -9.84
CA ASN A 127 -11.18 0.18 -8.78
C ASN A 127 -10.12 0.55 -7.74
N TRP A 128 -10.31 1.64 -7.01
CA TRP A 128 -9.47 2.01 -5.89
C TRP A 128 -10.24 2.89 -4.91
N ARG A 129 -9.77 2.96 -3.66
CA ARG A 129 -10.31 3.86 -2.64
C ARG A 129 -9.28 4.15 -1.57
N ASN A 130 -9.34 5.34 -0.99
CA ASN A 130 -8.65 5.69 0.23
C ASN A 130 -9.62 5.63 1.41
N ILE A 131 -9.24 4.98 2.51
CA ILE A 131 -10.08 4.82 3.70
C ILE A 131 -9.32 5.37 4.91
N PRO A 132 -9.70 6.56 5.43
CA PRO A 132 -9.13 7.08 6.67
C PRO A 132 -9.40 6.14 7.85
N PHE A 133 -8.41 5.96 8.73
CA PHE A 133 -8.65 5.29 10.00
C PHE A 133 -9.31 6.27 10.97
N ALA A 134 -10.54 5.95 11.39
CA ALA A 134 -11.36 6.86 12.19
C ALA A 134 -10.72 7.28 13.53
N THR A 135 -9.80 6.48 14.05
CA THR A 135 -9.12 6.69 15.34
C THR A 135 -7.70 7.23 15.20
N SER A 136 -7.21 7.43 13.97
CA SER A 136 -5.86 7.95 13.75
C SER A 136 -5.74 9.40 14.23
N ARG A 137 -4.60 9.72 14.84
CA ARG A 137 -4.23 11.08 15.25
C ARG A 137 -3.17 11.68 14.32
N MET A 138 -2.67 10.90 13.37
CA MET A 138 -1.60 11.26 12.45
C MET A 138 -2.06 11.25 10.97
N GLY A 139 -3.37 11.31 10.70
CA GLY A 139 -3.91 11.34 9.34
C GLY A 139 -3.76 10.02 8.57
N ARG A 140 -3.67 8.89 9.28
CA ARG A 140 -3.37 7.59 8.67
C ARG A 140 -4.59 7.01 7.95
N SER A 141 -4.33 6.31 6.85
CA SER A 141 -5.35 5.74 5.98
C SER A 141 -4.89 4.45 5.31
N LEU A 142 -5.85 3.69 4.80
CA LEU A 142 -5.65 2.51 3.96
C LEU A 142 -6.01 2.86 2.52
N LEU A 143 -5.00 3.00 1.66
CA LEU A 143 -5.17 3.19 0.23
C LEU A 143 -5.09 1.82 -0.46
N LEU A 144 -6.17 1.38 -1.11
CA LEU A 144 -6.19 0.11 -1.84
C LEU A 144 -6.63 0.27 -3.29
N ALA A 145 -6.09 -0.60 -4.15
CA ALA A 145 -6.37 -0.67 -5.57
C ALA A 145 -6.55 -2.12 -6.02
N GLN A 146 -7.61 -2.35 -6.79
CA GLN A 146 -7.87 -3.60 -7.52
C GLN A 146 -7.30 -3.45 -8.92
N LEU A 147 -6.41 -4.37 -9.28
CA LEU A 147 -5.64 -4.34 -10.51
C LEU A 147 -5.96 -5.58 -11.36
N GLN A 148 -5.85 -5.42 -12.67
CA GLN A 148 -5.91 -6.52 -13.63
C GLN A 148 -4.49 -6.85 -14.09
N ILE A 149 -3.98 -8.01 -13.70
CA ILE A 149 -2.64 -8.49 -14.06
C ILE A 149 -2.75 -9.45 -15.23
N ASN A 150 -2.25 -9.03 -16.39
CA ASN A 150 -2.15 -9.88 -17.57
C ASN A 150 -0.83 -10.64 -17.52
N THR A 151 -0.91 -11.96 -17.48
CA THR A 151 0.23 -12.87 -17.36
C THR A 151 0.18 -13.99 -18.40
N ILE A 152 1.26 -14.76 -18.52
CA ILE A 152 1.31 -16.01 -19.27
C ILE A 152 1.37 -17.15 -18.27
N ASP A 153 0.44 -18.08 -18.39
CA ASP A 153 0.49 -19.38 -17.74
C ASP A 153 0.44 -20.45 -18.84
N GLU A 154 1.43 -21.34 -18.90
CA GLU A 154 1.53 -22.40 -19.93
C GLU A 154 1.31 -21.93 -21.39
N ASN A 155 1.83 -20.76 -21.76
CA ASN A 155 1.64 -20.09 -23.07
C ASN A 155 0.22 -19.57 -23.35
N VAL A 156 -0.68 -19.62 -22.37
CA VAL A 156 -2.01 -19.01 -22.43
C VAL A 156 -1.98 -17.66 -21.70
N GLN A 157 -2.54 -16.63 -22.32
CA GLN A 157 -2.69 -15.35 -21.67
C GLN A 157 -3.83 -15.42 -20.65
N VAL A 158 -3.51 -15.22 -19.38
CA VAL A 158 -4.46 -15.21 -18.28
C VAL A 158 -4.53 -13.82 -17.68
N SER A 159 -5.71 -13.43 -17.19
CA SER A 159 -5.92 -12.17 -16.51
C SER A 159 -6.35 -12.43 -15.08
N ILE A 160 -5.48 -12.12 -14.12
CA ILE A 160 -5.67 -12.42 -12.70
C ILE A 160 -5.97 -11.12 -11.95
N PRO A 161 -7.11 -11.02 -11.23
CA PRO A 161 -7.36 -9.90 -10.33
C PRO A 161 -6.36 -9.92 -9.18
N PHE A 162 -5.70 -8.80 -8.93
CA PHE A 162 -4.76 -8.63 -7.82
C PHE A 162 -5.09 -7.36 -7.06
N THR A 163 -5.19 -7.43 -5.74
CA THR A 163 -5.42 -6.25 -4.90
C THR A 163 -4.13 -5.85 -4.22
N ILE A 164 -3.76 -4.58 -4.29
CA ILE A 164 -2.70 -4.02 -3.47
C ILE A 164 -3.29 -2.99 -2.52
N ALA A 165 -2.80 -2.97 -1.29
CA ALA A 165 -3.05 -1.91 -0.34
C ALA A 165 -1.74 -1.35 0.21
N THR A 166 -1.75 -0.07 0.54
CA THR A 166 -0.69 0.57 1.32
C THR A 166 -1.24 1.38 2.47
N SER A 167 -0.45 1.47 3.52
CA SER A 167 -0.73 2.29 4.68
C SER A 167 0.57 2.73 5.33
N HIS A 168 0.48 3.80 6.12
CA HIS A 168 1.48 4.19 7.09
C HIS A 168 0.82 4.06 8.47
N LEU A 169 0.99 2.94 9.18
CA LEU A 169 0.27 2.72 10.45
C LEU A 169 0.84 3.61 11.56
N GLU A 170 0.03 3.94 12.56
CA GLU A 170 0.34 4.90 13.62
C GLU A 170 1.76 4.73 14.22
N SER A 171 2.57 5.79 14.13
CA SER A 171 3.96 5.77 14.61
C SER A 171 4.04 5.88 16.13
N MET A 172 5.26 5.74 16.66
CA MET A 172 5.63 5.81 18.07
C MET A 172 5.18 4.64 18.93
N ASP A 173 6.00 4.27 19.91
CA ASP A 173 5.78 3.12 20.80
C ASP A 173 4.44 3.18 21.53
N TYR A 174 4.02 4.37 21.97
CA TYR A 174 2.77 4.57 22.71
C TYR A 174 1.50 4.32 21.87
N SER A 175 1.64 4.16 20.55
CA SER A 175 0.53 3.94 19.61
C SER A 175 0.28 2.46 19.28
N SER A 176 0.95 1.52 19.95
CA SER A 176 0.81 0.07 19.69
C SER A 176 -0.64 -0.43 19.61
N LYS A 177 -1.53 0.05 20.50
CA LYS A 177 -2.95 -0.33 20.49
C LYS A 177 -3.73 0.25 19.31
N GLU A 178 -3.30 1.40 18.79
CA GLU A 178 -3.87 1.98 17.59
C GLU A 178 -3.40 1.21 16.35
N ARG A 179 -2.10 0.90 16.25
CA ARG A 179 -1.57 0.02 15.18
C ARG A 179 -2.28 -1.33 15.11
N GLU A 180 -2.53 -1.96 16.27
CA GLU A 180 -3.28 -3.22 16.36
C GLU A 180 -4.67 -3.10 15.73
N LYS A 181 -5.41 -2.02 16.01
CA LYS A 181 -6.73 -1.76 15.41
C LYS A 181 -6.64 -1.48 13.92
N GLN A 182 -5.67 -0.69 13.49
CA GLN A 182 -5.49 -0.31 12.09
C GLN A 182 -5.09 -1.52 11.22
N LEU A 183 -4.19 -2.38 11.73
CA LEU A 183 -3.82 -3.63 11.06
C LEU A 183 -5.02 -4.58 10.99
N ALA A 184 -5.74 -4.78 12.11
CA ALA A 184 -6.93 -5.62 12.14
C ALA A 184 -8.01 -5.14 11.15
N PHE A 185 -8.26 -3.83 11.11
CA PHE A 185 -9.18 -3.22 10.16
C PHE A 185 -8.71 -3.46 8.72
N SER A 186 -7.43 -3.25 8.44
CA SER A 186 -6.87 -3.43 7.10
C SER A 186 -7.01 -4.87 6.60
N LEU A 187 -6.63 -5.86 7.41
CA LEU A 187 -6.81 -7.28 7.05
C LEU A 187 -8.29 -7.64 6.84
N LYS A 188 -9.20 -7.10 7.66
CA LYS A 188 -10.65 -7.29 7.50
C LYS A 188 -11.16 -6.71 6.18
N MET A 189 -10.74 -5.49 5.82
CA MET A 189 -11.15 -4.85 4.57
C MET A 189 -10.64 -5.59 3.32
N LEU A 190 -9.53 -6.31 3.46
CA LEU A 190 -8.88 -7.05 2.38
C LEU A 190 -9.24 -8.54 2.35
N ALA A 191 -9.96 -9.05 3.37
CA ALA A 191 -10.23 -10.47 3.55
C ALA A 191 -10.99 -11.12 2.38
N GLY A 192 -11.77 -10.34 1.62
CA GLY A 192 -12.55 -10.83 0.48
C GLY A 192 -11.75 -11.07 -0.82
N PHE A 193 -10.49 -10.63 -0.91
CA PHE A 193 -9.68 -10.75 -2.14
C PHE A 193 -8.81 -12.00 -2.10
N ALA A 194 -8.73 -12.78 -3.19
CA ALA A 194 -7.97 -14.03 -3.22
C ALA A 194 -6.45 -13.80 -3.30
N ASP A 195 -6.03 -12.84 -4.13
CA ASP A 195 -4.64 -12.39 -4.29
C ASP A 195 -4.55 -10.94 -3.86
N VAL A 196 -3.96 -10.74 -2.68
CA VAL A 196 -3.87 -9.43 -2.06
C VAL A 196 -2.61 -9.28 -1.21
N CYS A 197 -1.99 -8.11 -1.28
CA CYS A 197 -0.93 -7.71 -0.35
C CYS A 197 -1.23 -6.34 0.26
N LEU A 198 -0.88 -6.19 1.54
CA LEU A 198 -0.75 -4.92 2.25
C LEU A 198 0.75 -4.63 2.39
N MET A 199 1.21 -3.48 1.92
CA MET A 199 2.61 -3.08 2.05
C MET A 199 2.78 -1.63 2.44
N GLY A 200 3.84 -1.33 3.18
CA GLY A 200 4.14 0.03 3.63
C GLY A 200 4.93 0.02 4.91
N ASP A 201 5.19 1.21 5.42
CA ASP A 201 5.61 1.44 6.79
C ASP A 201 4.46 1.10 7.74
N LEU A 202 4.51 -0.11 8.31
CA LEU A 202 3.50 -0.57 9.24
C LEU A 202 3.85 -0.22 10.70
N ASN A 203 5.00 0.44 10.95
CA ASN A 203 5.50 0.76 12.29
C ASN A 203 5.39 -0.40 13.28
N LEU A 204 5.50 -1.66 12.82
CA LEU A 204 5.32 -2.83 13.66
C LEU A 204 6.64 -3.20 14.32
N GLU A 205 6.68 -3.11 15.65
CA GLU A 205 7.93 -3.13 16.40
C GLU A 205 7.97 -4.35 17.32
N PRO A 206 8.88 -5.32 17.13
CA PRO A 206 8.93 -6.49 17.99
C PRO A 206 9.11 -6.15 19.48
N LYS A 207 9.81 -5.04 19.81
CA LYS A 207 10.03 -4.58 21.19
C LYS A 207 8.77 -3.99 21.85
N VAL A 208 7.86 -3.39 21.07
CA VAL A 208 6.66 -2.69 21.56
C VAL A 208 5.39 -3.53 21.33
N ASP A 209 5.23 -4.03 20.12
CA ASP A 209 4.06 -4.77 19.63
C ASP A 209 4.15 -6.27 19.94
N GLY A 210 5.36 -6.78 20.19
CA GLY A 210 5.63 -8.20 20.43
C GLY A 210 5.59 -9.04 19.16
N ASP A 211 5.41 -10.35 19.33
CA ASP A 211 5.27 -11.26 18.19
C ASP A 211 3.88 -11.09 17.55
N ILE A 212 3.84 -10.80 16.26
CA ILE A 212 2.60 -10.59 15.52
C ILE A 212 2.26 -11.88 14.78
N LEU A 213 1.18 -12.52 15.18
CA LEU A 213 0.68 -13.73 14.52
C LEU A 213 -0.43 -13.35 13.56
N LEU A 214 -0.17 -13.53 12.27
CA LEU A 214 -1.14 -13.26 11.22
C LEU A 214 -2.19 -14.38 11.14
N PRO A 215 -3.46 -14.03 10.90
CA PRO A 215 -4.51 -15.02 10.72
C PRO A 215 -4.31 -15.78 9.40
N LEU A 216 -4.50 -17.10 9.38
CA LEU A 216 -4.51 -17.82 8.10
C LEU A 216 -5.57 -17.25 7.15
N PRO A 217 -5.30 -17.19 5.83
CA PRO A 217 -4.07 -17.61 5.14
C PRO A 217 -3.07 -16.44 4.91
N TRP A 218 -3.09 -15.38 5.72
CA TRP A 218 -2.14 -14.28 5.63
C TRP A 218 -0.75 -14.66 6.14
N PHE A 219 0.28 -14.15 5.49
CA PHE A 219 1.68 -14.35 5.87
C PHE A 219 2.52 -13.10 5.57
N ASP A 220 3.68 -13.00 6.22
CA ASP A 220 4.66 -11.95 5.98
C ASP A 220 5.61 -12.39 4.86
N ALA A 221 5.70 -11.62 3.77
CA ALA A 221 6.49 -11.98 2.60
C ALA A 221 8.00 -12.00 2.88
N TRP A 222 8.49 -11.20 3.84
CA TRP A 222 9.91 -11.26 4.22
C TRP A 222 10.21 -12.59 4.90
N LEU A 223 9.42 -12.96 5.91
CA LEU A 223 9.59 -14.21 6.67
C LEU A 223 9.24 -15.47 5.85
N ALA A 224 8.63 -15.28 4.68
CA ALA A 224 8.34 -16.35 3.75
C ALA A 224 9.57 -16.89 3.00
N ILE A 225 10.66 -16.13 2.95
CA ILE A 225 11.89 -16.52 2.27
C ILE A 225 12.80 -17.30 3.22
N LEU A 226 13.47 -18.33 2.70
CA LEU A 226 14.41 -19.14 3.46
C LEU A 226 15.56 -18.25 3.99
N ASN A 227 15.92 -18.43 5.26
CA ASN A 227 16.94 -17.65 5.98
C ASN A 227 16.57 -16.19 6.32
N HIS A 228 15.38 -15.73 5.96
CA HIS A 228 14.88 -14.44 6.42
C HIS A 228 14.27 -14.57 7.82
N THR A 229 14.57 -13.58 8.67
CA THR A 229 14.21 -13.52 10.08
C THR A 229 13.85 -12.09 10.44
N GLU A 230 13.27 -11.87 11.62
CA GLU A 230 13.04 -10.50 12.10
C GLU A 230 14.33 -9.70 12.23
N SER A 231 15.43 -10.32 12.67
CA SER A 231 16.70 -9.63 12.99
C SER A 231 17.60 -9.30 11.80
N ASN A 232 17.32 -9.85 10.61
CA ASN A 232 18.05 -9.50 9.39
C ASN A 232 17.18 -8.74 8.37
N GLY A 233 15.96 -8.36 8.76
CA GLY A 233 15.00 -7.67 7.91
C GLY A 233 14.86 -6.18 8.22
N TYR A 234 15.84 -5.53 8.85
CA TYR A 234 15.69 -4.15 9.28
C TYR A 234 15.56 -3.19 8.08
N THR A 235 14.45 -2.46 8.04
CA THR A 235 14.16 -1.42 7.05
C THR A 235 14.39 -0.02 7.62
N TRP A 236 14.65 0.07 8.92
CA TRP A 236 15.14 1.25 9.62
C TRP A 236 16.40 0.87 10.41
N ASN A 237 17.49 1.60 10.24
CA ASN A 237 18.74 1.30 10.95
C ASN A 237 19.62 2.55 11.08
N VAL A 238 19.71 3.12 12.27
CA VAL A 238 20.53 4.30 12.57
C VAL A 238 22.04 4.05 12.42
N GLY A 239 22.50 2.81 12.62
CA GLY A 239 23.90 2.43 12.46
C GLY A 239 24.35 2.34 11.00
N ALA A 240 23.43 2.02 10.08
CA ALA A 240 23.70 1.86 8.66
C ALA A 240 23.27 3.06 7.81
N ASN A 241 22.16 3.73 8.18
CA ASN A 241 21.57 4.79 7.39
C ASN A 241 21.88 6.19 7.97
N PRO A 242 22.63 7.04 7.24
CA PRO A 242 22.93 8.39 7.72
C PRO A 242 21.68 9.28 7.85
N TYR A 243 20.62 9.04 7.08
CA TYR A 243 19.38 9.80 7.20
C TYR A 243 18.57 9.40 8.43
N ALA A 244 18.53 8.09 8.78
CA ALA A 244 17.91 7.64 10.03
C ALA A 244 18.58 8.27 11.26
N LYS A 245 19.91 8.40 11.21
CA LYS A 245 20.67 9.10 12.26
C LYS A 245 20.34 10.60 12.37
N ILE A 246 19.88 11.22 11.29
CA ILE A 246 19.47 12.63 11.29
C ILE A 246 18.03 12.78 11.75
N SER A 247 17.12 11.90 11.30
CA SER A 247 15.70 11.99 11.62
C SER A 247 15.41 11.57 13.05
N GLU A 248 15.81 10.37 13.46
CA GLU A 248 15.54 9.83 14.80
C GLU A 248 16.76 9.05 15.35
N PRO A 249 17.80 9.75 15.86
CA PRO A 249 19.07 9.13 16.26
C PRO A 249 18.96 8.13 17.41
N ASP A 250 17.89 8.20 18.20
CA ASP A 250 17.70 7.36 19.39
C ASP A 250 16.83 6.12 19.13
N VAL A 251 16.29 5.97 17.91
CA VAL A 251 15.45 4.83 17.53
C VAL A 251 16.32 3.66 17.10
N ALA A 252 16.16 2.53 17.79
CA ALA A 252 16.87 1.30 17.46
C ALA A 252 16.47 0.75 16.09
N GLU A 253 17.34 -0.06 15.49
CA GLU A 253 17.04 -0.74 14.23
C GLU A 253 15.77 -1.60 14.32
N ASN A 254 14.93 -1.52 13.29
CA ASN A 254 13.59 -2.10 13.30
C ASN A 254 13.13 -2.48 11.88
N ARG A 255 12.13 -3.37 11.82
CA ARG A 255 11.47 -3.80 10.58
C ARG A 255 10.06 -3.19 10.50
N PHE A 256 10.05 -1.86 10.38
CA PHE A 256 8.82 -1.08 10.29
C PHE A 256 8.07 -1.39 9.00
N ASP A 257 8.78 -1.42 7.88
CA ASP A 257 8.22 -1.68 6.57
C ASP A 257 8.03 -3.18 6.37
N ARG A 258 6.82 -3.56 5.94
CA ARG A 258 6.48 -4.98 5.71
C ARG A 258 5.62 -5.13 4.47
N ILE A 259 5.61 -6.35 3.93
CA ILE A 259 4.67 -6.79 2.88
C ILE A 259 3.93 -8.01 3.45
N ILE A 260 2.64 -7.85 3.75
CA ILE A 260 1.77 -8.89 4.30
C ILE A 260 0.82 -9.35 3.19
N CYS A 261 0.86 -10.62 2.82
CA CYS A 261 0.14 -11.13 1.67
C CYS A 261 -0.81 -12.28 2.01
N LYS A 262 -1.83 -12.43 1.17
CA LYS A 262 -2.67 -13.60 1.02
C LYS A 262 -2.76 -13.88 -0.48
N LEU A 263 -2.16 -14.97 -0.94
CA LEU A 263 -2.01 -15.29 -2.37
C LEU A 263 -2.59 -16.66 -2.67
N SER A 264 -3.30 -16.76 -3.79
CA SER A 264 -3.90 -17.99 -4.32
C SER A 264 -3.29 -18.39 -5.67
N ASN A 265 -2.96 -17.42 -6.51
CA ASN A 265 -2.40 -17.63 -7.86
C ASN A 265 -0.92 -17.20 -7.97
N PHE A 266 -0.38 -16.59 -6.91
CA PHE A 266 0.98 -16.08 -6.88
C PHE A 266 1.78 -16.66 -5.72
N ALA A 267 3.10 -16.64 -5.89
CA ALA A 267 4.10 -17.08 -4.93
C ALA A 267 5.20 -16.03 -4.77
N VAL A 268 5.62 -15.75 -3.54
CA VAL A 268 6.78 -14.89 -3.30
C VAL A 268 8.04 -15.63 -3.78
N LYS A 269 8.81 -14.98 -4.65
CA LYS A 269 10.07 -15.52 -5.21
C LYS A 269 11.29 -14.92 -4.53
N SER A 270 11.28 -13.60 -4.31
CA SER A 270 12.29 -12.89 -3.54
C SER A 270 11.68 -11.71 -2.81
N VAL A 271 12.35 -11.27 -1.75
CA VAL A 271 12.12 -10.00 -1.07
C VAL A 271 13.48 -9.44 -0.70
N ASP A 272 13.81 -8.25 -1.14
CA ASP A 272 15.14 -7.66 -1.02
C ASP A 272 15.03 -6.28 -0.37
N ILE A 273 15.98 -5.95 0.52
CA ILE A 273 16.11 -4.63 1.12
C ILE A 273 17.05 -3.81 0.23
N LEU A 274 16.61 -2.61 -0.15
CA LEU A 274 17.39 -1.69 -0.98
C LEU A 274 17.69 -0.43 -0.18
N GLU A 275 18.97 -0.23 0.12
CA GLU A 275 19.44 0.89 0.94
C GLU A 275 19.62 2.18 0.11
N SER A 276 20.11 2.02 -1.11
CA SER A 276 20.54 3.11 -1.99
C SER A 276 20.33 2.81 -3.47
N ASP A 277 20.45 3.83 -4.32
CA ASP A 277 20.53 3.63 -5.76
C ASP A 277 21.86 2.98 -6.16
N ASN A 278 22.01 2.65 -7.45
CA ASN A 278 23.24 2.06 -8.00
C ASN A 278 24.49 2.95 -7.87
N SER A 279 24.33 4.24 -7.52
CA SER A 279 25.44 5.17 -7.26
C SER A 279 25.81 5.28 -5.77
N GLY A 280 25.11 4.54 -4.90
CA GLY A 280 25.30 4.60 -3.45
C GLY A 280 24.54 5.73 -2.77
N ALA A 281 23.64 6.44 -3.47
CA ALA A 281 22.83 7.49 -2.87
C ALA A 281 21.63 6.91 -2.12
N TYR A 282 21.59 7.09 -0.80
CA TYR A 282 20.47 6.66 0.05
C TYR A 282 19.15 7.32 -0.37
N PHE A 283 18.05 6.58 -0.21
CA PHE A 283 16.72 7.04 -0.61
C PHE A 283 16.05 7.93 0.43
N SER A 284 16.12 7.48 1.68
CA SER A 284 15.28 7.91 2.79
C SER A 284 15.95 7.51 4.10
N ASP A 285 15.41 7.90 5.25
CA ASP A 285 15.75 7.31 6.54
C ASP A 285 15.27 5.85 6.67
N HIS A 286 14.32 5.43 5.83
CA HIS A 286 14.00 4.03 5.57
C HIS A 286 14.76 3.43 4.37
N PHE A 287 14.96 2.12 4.43
CA PHE A 287 15.33 1.30 3.27
C PHE A 287 14.07 0.80 2.56
N ALA A 288 14.13 0.66 1.24
CA ALA A 288 13.00 0.16 0.47
C ALA A 288 12.90 -1.37 0.55
N LEU A 289 11.69 -1.90 0.50
CA LEU A 289 11.45 -3.32 0.26
C LEU A 289 11.01 -3.54 -1.18
N HIS A 290 11.73 -4.41 -1.89
CA HIS A 290 11.40 -4.85 -3.25
C HIS A 290 11.06 -6.34 -3.21
N ALA A 291 9.92 -6.74 -3.76
CA ALA A 291 9.51 -8.15 -3.80
C ALA A 291 9.08 -8.57 -5.20
N GLU A 292 9.42 -9.80 -5.56
CA GLU A 292 8.98 -10.42 -6.82
C GLU A 292 8.00 -11.55 -6.52
N LEU A 293 6.80 -11.45 -7.07
CA LEU A 293 5.78 -12.50 -7.03
C LEU A 293 5.72 -13.21 -8.39
N GLY A 294 5.87 -14.52 -8.43
CA GLY A 294 5.70 -15.31 -9.65
C GLY A 294 4.33 -15.96 -9.71
N VAL A 295 3.80 -16.20 -10.92
CA VAL A 295 2.60 -17.02 -11.11
C VAL A 295 2.90 -18.46 -10.69
N GLY A 296 1.95 -19.07 -9.99
CA GLY A 296 2.02 -20.46 -9.57
C GLY A 296 1.39 -20.67 -8.19
N ILE A 297 0.80 -21.85 -8.02
CA ILE A 297 0.25 -22.28 -6.73
C ILE A 297 1.39 -22.81 -5.87
N LEU A 298 1.57 -22.24 -4.68
CA LEU A 298 2.35 -22.89 -3.65
C LEU A 298 1.53 -24.03 -3.06
N SER A 299 2.09 -25.24 -3.09
CA SER A 299 1.42 -26.45 -2.62
C SER A 299 1.15 -26.48 -1.12
N ASP A 300 1.61 -25.50 -0.33
CA ASP A 300 1.15 -25.33 1.04
C ASP A 300 1.38 -23.91 1.58
N SER A 301 0.31 -23.15 1.83
CA SER A 301 0.38 -21.89 2.57
C SER A 301 0.93 -22.09 4.00
N ARG A 302 0.94 -23.33 4.50
CA ARG A 302 1.58 -23.73 5.75
C ARG A 302 3.11 -23.60 5.72
N GLN A 303 3.74 -23.59 4.55
CA GLN A 303 5.21 -23.47 4.45
C GLN A 303 5.72 -22.09 4.90
N TYR A 304 4.86 -21.07 4.81
CA TYR A 304 5.18 -19.67 5.13
C TYR A 304 4.86 -19.26 6.56
N ASN A 305 4.14 -20.10 7.30
CA ASN A 305 3.50 -19.70 8.53
C ASN A 305 3.88 -20.65 9.67
N ARG A 306 5.14 -20.54 10.12
CA ARG A 306 5.66 -21.37 11.23
C ARG A 306 4.90 -21.13 12.55
N ASN A 307 4.16 -20.02 12.67
CA ASN A 307 3.40 -19.62 13.87
C ASN A 307 1.96 -19.15 13.52
N ALA A 308 1.24 -19.89 12.67
CA ALA A 308 -0.08 -19.47 12.21
C ALA A 308 -1.13 -19.40 13.36
N SER A 309 -2.02 -18.41 13.32
CA SER A 309 -3.17 -18.28 14.22
C SER A 309 -4.49 -18.24 13.44
N ASN A 310 -5.61 -18.54 14.10
CA ASN A 310 -6.95 -18.35 13.53
C ASN A 310 -7.42 -16.89 13.55
N LYS A 311 -6.72 -16.02 14.30
CA LYS A 311 -6.99 -14.60 14.43
C LYS A 311 -5.68 -13.81 14.49
N LEU A 312 -5.74 -12.52 14.17
CA LEU A 312 -4.60 -11.62 14.40
C LEU A 312 -4.30 -11.54 15.91
N GLU A 313 -3.06 -11.79 16.31
CA GLU A 313 -2.63 -11.69 17.72
C GLU A 313 -1.35 -10.87 17.84
N PHE A 314 -1.28 -10.02 18.87
CA PHE A 314 -0.09 -9.29 19.28
C PHE A 314 0.38 -9.85 20.62
N ARG A 315 1.41 -10.71 20.60
CA ARG A 315 1.99 -11.36 21.78
C ARG A 315 3.12 -10.53 22.33
N ARG A 316 2.75 -9.51 23.10
CA ARG A 316 3.72 -8.66 23.82
C ARG A 316 4.41 -9.50 24.89
N LYS A 317 5.75 -9.41 24.95
CA LYS A 317 6.50 -10.00 26.07
C LYS A 317 6.11 -9.21 27.32
N ILE A 318 5.56 -9.90 28.32
CA ILE A 318 5.30 -9.28 29.62
C ILE A 318 6.68 -8.99 30.22
N THR A 319 7.08 -7.72 30.20
CA THR A 319 8.23 -7.21 30.95
C THR A 319 7.85 -6.94 32.39
#